data_AF-A0A1Q3SVI8-F1
#
_entry.id   AF-A0A1Q3SVI8-F1
#
_cell.length_a   1.000
_cell.length_b   1.000
_cell.length_c   1.000
_cell.angle_alpha   90.00
_cell.angle_beta   90.00
_cell.angle_gamma   90.00
#
_symmetry.space_group_name_H-M   'P 1'
#
loop_
_entity.id
_entity.type
_entity.pdbx_description
1 polymer ?
#
loop_
_entity_poly.entity_id
_entity_poly.type
_entity_poly.pdbx_seq_one_letter_code
_entity_poly.pdbx_strand_id
1 'polypeptide(L)'
;MTLRTVFFTMVCLVVTALHAEQDMNKHTGKCVTKNGINDCKMSAVGSINLAQTNGKYNAKNIFLKMNNKMDGELRLYHEKAKGTDFVRGEFALDNMSSQKLFVKYRVILKDKKGIVAQTAGYIHLTDGRRQKKKISYIELRKQDIKNIASYEIKIDASNKEH
;
A
#
# COMPACT_ATOMS: atom_id res chain seq x y z
N MET A 1 -43.84 -53.53 21.98
CA MET A 1 -42.77 -52.94 21.16
C MET A 1 -42.94 -51.43 21.16
N THR A 2 -42.08 -50.70 21.87
CA THR A 2 -42.12 -49.23 21.96
C THR A 2 -41.16 -48.63 20.92
N LEU A 3 -41.71 -47.91 19.95
CA LEU A 3 -40.96 -47.26 18.87
C LEU A 3 -40.38 -45.94 19.41
N ARG A 4 -39.05 -45.84 19.50
CA ARG A 4 -38.33 -44.63 19.89
C ARG A 4 -38.24 -43.66 18.70
N THR A 5 -38.86 -42.50 18.83
CA THR A 5 -38.71 -41.39 17.88
C THR A 5 -37.46 -40.60 18.24
N VAL A 6 -36.47 -40.55 17.34
CA VAL A 6 -35.24 -39.75 17.50
C VAL A 6 -35.49 -38.39 16.85
N PHE A 7 -35.43 -37.32 17.66
CA PHE A 7 -35.44 -35.94 17.17
C PHE A 7 -34.05 -35.57 16.65
N PHE A 8 -33.91 -35.43 15.34
CA PHE A 8 -32.73 -34.87 14.68
C PHE A 8 -32.76 -33.34 14.86
N THR A 9 -31.91 -32.82 15.74
CA THR A 9 -31.69 -31.37 15.91
C THR A 9 -30.75 -30.89 14.81
N MET A 10 -31.31 -30.17 13.84
CA MET A 10 -30.56 -29.54 12.75
C MET A 10 -29.83 -28.30 13.30
N VAL A 11 -28.51 -28.41 13.49
CA VAL A 11 -27.66 -27.30 13.90
C VAL A 11 -27.56 -26.31 12.73
N CYS A 12 -28.20 -25.14 12.87
CA CYS A 12 -27.99 -24.01 11.97
C CYS A 12 -26.55 -23.49 12.15
N LEU A 13 -25.67 -23.89 11.24
CA LEU A 13 -24.37 -23.25 11.04
C LEU A 13 -24.60 -21.81 10.58
N VAL A 14 -24.42 -20.86 11.49
CA VAL A 14 -24.35 -19.44 11.17
C VAL A 14 -23.07 -19.23 10.37
N VAL A 15 -23.20 -19.24 9.05
CA VAL A 15 -22.15 -18.81 8.13
C VAL A 15 -22.00 -17.31 8.31
N THR A 16 -21.09 -16.90 9.19
CA THR A 16 -20.59 -15.53 9.18
C THR A 16 -19.84 -15.37 7.88
N ALA A 17 -20.51 -14.75 6.89
CA ALA A 17 -19.87 -14.28 5.69
C ALA A 17 -18.70 -13.40 6.11
N LEU A 18 -17.49 -13.96 5.97
CA LEU A 18 -16.24 -13.25 6.10
C LEU A 18 -16.28 -12.17 5.03
N HIS A 19 -16.73 -10.97 5.39
CA HIS A 19 -16.68 -9.80 4.52
C HIS A 19 -15.20 -9.47 4.37
N ALA A 20 -14.56 -10.10 3.39
CA ALA A 20 -13.38 -9.55 2.75
C ALA A 20 -13.85 -8.27 2.06
N GLU A 21 -13.94 -7.19 2.82
CA GLU A 21 -14.07 -5.84 2.30
C GLU A 21 -12.77 -5.58 1.52
N GLN A 22 -12.76 -5.98 0.24
CA GLN A 22 -11.75 -5.59 -0.72
C GLN A 22 -11.95 -4.10 -0.95
N ASP A 23 -11.40 -3.33 -0.01
CA ASP A 23 -11.19 -1.91 -0.05
C ASP A 23 -10.58 -1.56 -1.42
N MET A 24 -11.45 -1.13 -2.34
CA MET A 24 -11.08 -0.85 -3.72
C MET A 24 -10.20 0.39 -3.73
N ASN A 25 -8.89 0.17 -3.70
CA ASN A 25 -7.91 1.22 -3.82
C ASN A 25 -8.21 2.03 -5.11
N LYS A 26 -8.53 3.33 -4.96
CA LYS A 26 -8.72 4.22 -6.11
C LYS A 26 -7.35 4.72 -6.55
N HIS A 27 -6.92 4.30 -7.73
CA HIS A 27 -5.68 4.74 -8.35
C HIS A 27 -5.99 5.65 -9.53
N THR A 28 -5.28 6.76 -9.61
CA THR A 28 -5.27 7.61 -10.80
C THR A 28 -3.83 7.70 -11.29
N GLY A 29 -3.62 7.40 -12.58
CA GLY A 29 -2.32 7.45 -13.21
C GLY A 29 -2.41 8.12 -14.56
N LYS A 30 -1.51 9.06 -14.84
CA LYS A 30 -1.37 9.71 -16.14
C LYS A 30 0.08 9.68 -16.56
N CYS A 31 0.34 9.14 -17.74
CA CYS A 31 1.66 9.18 -18.36
C CYS A 31 1.61 10.00 -19.64
N VAL A 32 2.64 10.80 -19.87
CA VAL A 32 2.81 11.62 -21.06
C VAL A 32 4.18 11.35 -21.64
N THR A 33 4.23 11.16 -22.95
CA THR A 33 5.49 11.07 -23.69
C THR A 33 5.68 12.35 -24.49
N LYS A 34 6.79 13.06 -24.28
CA LYS A 34 7.15 14.25 -25.07
C LYS A 34 8.64 14.22 -25.34
N ASN A 35 9.03 14.31 -26.62
CA ASN A 35 10.43 14.31 -27.05
C ASN A 35 11.26 13.12 -26.50
N GLY A 36 10.66 11.92 -26.45
CA GLY A 36 11.30 10.71 -25.90
C GLY A 36 11.37 10.64 -24.36
N ILE A 37 10.96 11.70 -23.66
CA ILE A 37 10.83 11.72 -22.20
C ILE A 37 9.46 11.14 -21.85
N ASN A 38 9.45 10.17 -20.92
CA ASN A 38 8.25 9.52 -20.42
C ASN A 38 8.01 9.94 -18.97
N ASP A 39 7.07 10.86 -18.75
CA ASP A 39 6.70 11.33 -17.42
C ASP A 39 5.40 10.68 -16.97
N CYS A 40 5.40 10.05 -15.81
CA CYS A 40 4.26 9.34 -15.23
C CYS A 40 3.95 9.86 -13.84
N LYS A 41 2.76 10.46 -13.69
CA LYS A 41 2.21 10.90 -12.41
C LYS A 41 1.17 9.92 -11.93
N MET A 42 1.25 9.56 -10.66
CA MET A 42 0.30 8.68 -10.01
C MET A 42 -0.10 9.17 -8.65
N SER A 43 -1.35 8.88 -8.31
CA SER A 43 -1.89 9.05 -6.98
C SER A 43 -2.71 7.84 -6.57
N ALA A 44 -2.53 7.39 -5.34
CA ALA A 44 -3.39 6.41 -4.70
C ALA A 44 -3.90 6.96 -3.38
N VAL A 45 -5.20 6.81 -3.17
CA VAL A 45 -5.86 7.17 -1.92
C VAL A 45 -6.71 6.00 -1.47
N GLY A 46 -6.75 5.77 -0.16
CA GLY A 46 -7.53 4.68 0.40
C GLY A 46 -7.58 4.73 1.91
N SER A 47 -8.38 3.82 2.45
CA SER A 47 -8.52 3.61 3.88
C SER A 47 -7.44 2.66 4.39
N ILE A 48 -7.05 2.82 5.65
CA ILE A 48 -6.09 1.92 6.30
C ILE A 48 -6.34 1.88 7.80
N ASN A 49 -6.14 0.70 8.38
CA ASN A 49 -6.07 0.53 9.83
C ASN A 49 -4.68 0.01 10.19
N LEU A 50 -3.74 0.92 10.41
CA LEU A 50 -2.34 0.55 10.67
C LEU A 50 -2.15 -0.19 12.00
N ALA A 51 -3.05 -0.01 12.97
CA ALA A 51 -3.01 -0.74 14.23
C ALA A 51 -3.19 -2.27 14.06
N GLN A 52 -3.77 -2.71 12.94
CA GLN A 52 -3.91 -4.12 12.59
C GLN A 52 -2.76 -4.65 11.73
N THR A 53 -1.89 -3.78 11.22
CA THR A 53 -0.76 -4.14 10.34
C THR A 53 0.52 -4.40 11.14
N ASN A 54 0.49 -5.36 12.06
CA ASN A 54 1.65 -5.64 12.92
C ASN A 54 2.70 -6.52 12.18
N GLY A 55 3.83 -5.92 11.85
CA GLY A 55 4.94 -6.56 11.16
C GLY A 55 4.73 -6.75 9.66
N LYS A 56 5.81 -7.11 8.97
CA LYS A 56 5.87 -7.21 7.50
C LYS A 56 4.85 -8.18 6.89
N TYR A 57 4.46 -9.24 7.62
CA TYR A 57 3.53 -10.27 7.12
C TYR A 57 2.07 -9.82 7.13
N ASN A 58 1.73 -8.79 7.91
CA ASN A 58 0.39 -8.21 7.97
C ASN A 58 0.34 -6.83 7.31
N ALA A 59 1.25 -6.56 6.37
CA ALA A 59 1.31 -5.27 5.68
C ALA A 59 0.06 -5.03 4.83
N LYS A 60 -0.41 -3.78 4.81
CA LYS A 60 -1.35 -3.33 3.77
C LYS A 60 -0.56 -3.19 2.48
N ASN A 61 -0.91 -3.99 1.47
CA ASN A 61 -0.34 -3.90 0.13
C ASN A 61 -1.20 -2.98 -0.73
N ILE A 62 -0.56 -2.00 -1.35
CA ILE A 62 -1.17 -1.00 -2.22
C ILE A 62 -0.49 -1.15 -3.58
N PHE A 63 -1.21 -1.80 -4.50
CA PHE A 63 -0.73 -2.02 -5.86
C PHE A 63 -0.93 -0.76 -6.69
N LEU A 64 0.07 -0.38 -7.47
CA LEU A 64 0.12 0.85 -8.23
C LEU A 64 0.43 0.49 -9.68
N LYS A 65 -0.61 0.31 -10.50
CA LYS A 65 -0.42 -0.01 -11.92
C LYS A 65 -0.13 1.26 -12.71
N MET A 66 1.12 1.48 -13.11
CA MET A 66 1.53 2.58 -13.98
C MET A 66 1.56 2.10 -15.43
N ASN A 67 0.39 2.09 -16.05
CA ASN A 67 0.17 1.64 -17.43
C ASN A 67 0.73 0.22 -17.70
N ASN A 68 1.07 -0.08 -18.95
CA ASN A 68 1.62 -1.35 -19.42
C ASN A 68 3.16 -1.41 -19.38
N LYS A 69 3.84 -0.43 -18.78
CA LYS A 69 5.31 -0.31 -18.74
C LYS A 69 5.88 -0.32 -17.33
N MET A 70 5.07 -0.14 -16.29
CA MET A 70 5.56 -0.13 -14.91
C MET A 70 4.47 -0.56 -13.94
N ASP A 71 4.77 -1.52 -13.09
CA ASP A 71 3.92 -1.85 -11.95
C ASP A 71 4.63 -1.46 -10.66
N GLY A 72 3.86 -1.05 -9.65
CA GLY A 72 4.36 -0.71 -8.34
C GLY A 72 3.59 -1.44 -7.26
N GLU A 73 4.24 -1.65 -6.13
CA GLU A 73 3.63 -2.18 -4.92
C GLU A 73 4.22 -1.42 -3.74
N LEU A 74 3.39 -0.64 -3.06
CA LEU A 74 3.74 -0.07 -1.76
C LEU A 74 3.16 -0.96 -0.67
N ARG A 75 4.03 -1.42 0.23
CA ARG A 75 3.64 -2.11 1.46
C ARG A 75 3.76 -1.14 2.61
N LEU A 76 2.69 -0.96 3.37
CA LEU A 76 2.69 -0.19 4.60
C LEU A 76 2.47 -1.13 5.78
N TYR A 77 3.35 -1.06 6.77
CA TYR A 77 3.20 -1.84 8.00
C TYR A 77 3.75 -1.11 9.22
N HIS A 78 3.19 -1.42 10.37
CA HIS A 78 3.67 -0.99 11.68
C HIS A 78 4.80 -1.93 12.14
N GLU A 79 5.94 -1.34 12.53
CA GLU A 79 7.08 -2.04 13.09
C GLU A 79 7.48 -1.36 14.40
N LYS A 80 7.95 -2.16 15.38
CA LYS A 80 8.41 -1.68 16.69
C LYS A 80 9.90 -1.96 16.82
N ALA A 81 10.72 -0.92 16.97
CA ALA A 81 12.16 -1.08 17.24
C ALA A 81 12.59 -0.13 18.36
N LYS A 82 13.41 -0.66 19.29
CA LYS A 82 13.99 0.12 20.41
C LYS A 82 12.96 0.93 21.20
N GLY A 83 11.75 0.38 21.39
CA GLY A 83 10.67 1.04 22.13
C GLY A 83 9.91 2.14 21.37
N THR A 84 10.29 2.42 20.12
CA THR A 84 9.60 3.38 19.25
C THR A 84 8.77 2.62 18.21
N ASP A 85 7.56 3.08 17.96
CA ASP A 85 6.71 2.59 16.88
C ASP A 85 6.96 3.40 15.62
N PHE A 86 7.08 2.76 14.46
CA PHE A 86 7.18 3.46 13.18
C PHE A 86 6.39 2.72 12.12
N VAL A 87 5.98 3.46 11.10
CA VAL A 87 5.33 2.90 9.91
C VAL A 87 6.36 2.85 8.81
N ARG A 88 6.60 1.64 8.29
CA ARG A 88 7.52 1.44 7.18
C ARG A 88 6.76 1.36 5.87
N GLY A 89 7.28 2.06 4.87
CA GLY A 89 6.98 1.83 3.47
C GLY A 89 8.01 0.88 2.87
N GLU A 90 7.57 -0.17 2.18
CA GLU A 90 8.43 -0.88 1.22
C GLU A 90 7.84 -0.67 -0.16
N PHE A 91 8.59 -0.01 -1.05
CA PHE A 91 8.10 0.30 -2.39
C PHE A 91 8.84 -0.50 -3.45
N ALA A 92 8.19 -1.53 -3.97
CA ALA A 92 8.67 -2.27 -5.13
C ALA A 92 8.15 -1.62 -6.41
N LEU A 93 9.02 -1.49 -7.42
CA LEU A 93 8.64 -1.11 -8.77
C LEU A 93 9.13 -2.19 -9.72
N ASP A 94 8.22 -2.80 -10.46
CA ASP A 94 8.56 -3.61 -11.61
C ASP A 94 8.65 -2.69 -12.83
N ASN A 95 9.87 -2.31 -13.19
CA ASN A 95 10.13 -1.68 -14.47
C ASN A 95 9.94 -2.73 -15.57
N MET A 96 8.79 -2.69 -16.23
CA MET A 96 8.53 -3.56 -17.38
C MET A 96 9.20 -3.03 -18.66
N SER A 97 9.76 -1.81 -18.61
CA SER A 97 10.64 -1.26 -19.64
C SER A 97 12.12 -1.54 -19.34
N SER A 98 12.98 -1.43 -20.35
CA SER A 98 14.44 -1.52 -20.18
C SER A 98 15.10 -0.17 -19.83
N GLN A 99 14.31 0.89 -19.60
CA GLN A 99 14.82 2.25 -19.43
C GLN A 99 15.04 2.60 -17.96
N LYS A 100 16.12 3.32 -17.65
CA LYS A 100 16.34 3.96 -16.36
C LYS A 100 15.15 4.82 -15.96
N LEU A 101 14.82 4.81 -14.67
CA LEU A 101 13.73 5.60 -14.10
C LEU A 101 14.17 6.33 -12.84
N PHE A 102 13.79 7.60 -12.77
CA PHE A 102 13.92 8.47 -11.62
C PHE A 102 12.53 8.68 -11.04
N VAL A 103 12.36 8.22 -9.80
CA VAL A 103 11.05 8.18 -9.15
C VAL A 103 11.10 9.05 -7.92
N LYS A 104 10.27 10.09 -7.89
CA LYS A 104 9.96 10.88 -6.70
C LYS A 104 8.68 10.34 -6.08
N TYR A 105 8.69 10.10 -4.78
CA TYR A 105 7.48 9.67 -4.07
C TYR A 105 7.19 10.58 -2.88
N ARG A 106 5.92 10.61 -2.48
CA ARG A 106 5.43 11.17 -1.22
C ARG A 106 4.35 10.26 -0.67
N VAL A 107 4.43 9.94 0.62
CA VAL A 107 3.41 9.20 1.37
C VAL A 107 2.90 10.11 2.48
N ILE A 108 1.58 10.22 2.59
CA ILE A 108 0.88 11.04 3.59
C ILE A 108 -0.09 10.12 4.34
N LEU A 109 -0.04 10.16 5.66
CA LEU A 109 -0.96 9.45 6.54
C LEU A 109 -1.87 10.47 7.22
N LYS A 110 -3.18 10.17 7.21
CA LYS A 110 -4.21 11.10 7.70
C LYS A 110 -5.14 10.43 8.71
N ASP A 111 -5.57 11.22 9.68
CA ASP A 111 -6.69 10.90 10.56
C ASP A 111 -7.92 11.74 10.16
N LYS A 112 -8.94 11.78 11.03
CA LYS A 112 -10.14 12.61 10.83
C LYS A 112 -9.87 14.12 10.92
N LYS A 113 -8.76 14.53 11.53
CA LYS A 113 -8.38 15.93 11.77
C LYS A 113 -7.43 16.48 10.70
N GLY A 114 -6.76 15.62 9.93
CA GLY A 114 -5.93 16.02 8.82
C GLY A 114 -4.68 15.15 8.66
N ILE A 115 -3.59 15.78 8.24
CA ILE A 115 -2.29 15.10 8.07
C ILE A 115 -1.69 14.82 9.44
N VAL A 116 -1.44 13.55 9.72
CA VAL A 116 -0.76 13.09 10.94
C VAL A 116 0.74 13.01 10.70
N ALA A 117 1.14 12.44 9.56
CA ALA A 117 2.53 12.35 9.18
C ALA A 117 2.72 12.24 7.67
N GLN A 118 3.93 12.54 7.21
CA GLN A 118 4.30 12.43 5.81
C GLN A 118 5.78 12.15 5.65
N THR A 119 6.15 11.54 4.52
CA THR A 119 7.52 11.36 4.07
C THR A 119 7.61 11.51 2.57
N ALA A 120 8.78 11.84 2.06
CA ALA A 120 9.06 11.93 0.64
C ALA A 120 10.50 11.48 0.37
N GLY A 121 10.77 11.09 -0.87
CA GLY A 121 12.12 10.71 -1.27
C GLY A 121 12.25 10.47 -2.76
N TYR A 122 13.46 10.07 -3.14
CA TYR A 122 13.87 9.82 -4.51
C TYR A 122 14.42 8.40 -4.65
N ILE A 123 14.14 7.80 -5.79
CA ILE A 123 14.51 6.43 -6.11
C ILE A 123 15.09 6.44 -7.51
N HIS A 124 16.33 5.97 -7.64
CA HIS A 124 16.94 5.76 -8.94
C HIS A 124 16.86 4.27 -9.24
N LEU A 125 16.07 3.89 -10.23
CA LEU A 125 16.02 2.54 -10.77
C LEU A 125 16.93 2.51 -11.99
N THR A 126 17.97 1.69 -11.92
CA THR A 126 18.86 1.47 -13.07
C THR A 126 18.18 0.57 -14.10
N ASP A 127 18.80 0.40 -15.26
CA ASP A 127 18.29 -0.53 -16.27
C ASP A 127 18.20 -1.96 -15.70
N GLY A 128 17.11 -2.64 -15.99
CA GLY A 128 16.85 -4.01 -15.53
C GLY A 128 15.40 -4.22 -15.07
N ARG A 129 14.85 -5.40 -15.39
CA ARG A 129 13.50 -5.79 -14.99
C ARG A 129 13.46 -6.12 -13.49
N ARG A 130 12.30 -5.92 -12.84
CA ARG A 130 12.01 -6.39 -11.46
C ARG A 130 12.93 -5.85 -10.36
N GLN A 131 13.28 -4.56 -10.40
CA GLN A 131 14.07 -3.95 -9.34
C GLN A 131 13.23 -3.65 -8.09
N LYS A 132 13.44 -4.42 -7.01
CA LYS A 132 12.83 -4.11 -5.71
C LYS A 132 13.74 -3.20 -4.90
N LYS A 133 13.31 -1.96 -4.66
CA LYS A 133 13.93 -1.08 -3.65
C LYS A 133 13.06 -1.03 -2.39
N LYS A 134 13.67 -0.69 -1.25
CA LYS A 134 12.98 -0.58 0.05
C LYS A 134 13.14 0.84 0.53
N ILE A 135 12.04 1.55 0.78
CA ILE A 135 12.14 3.01 0.89
C ILE A 135 11.05 3.59 1.78
N SER A 136 11.51 4.52 2.61
CA SER A 136 10.79 5.33 3.57
C SER A 136 10.38 4.63 4.85
N TYR A 137 10.64 5.33 5.94
CA TYR A 137 10.04 5.11 7.23
C TYR A 137 9.36 6.43 7.62
N ILE A 138 8.23 6.32 8.28
CA ILE A 138 7.49 7.43 8.88
C ILE A 138 7.47 7.13 10.37
N GLU A 139 8.24 7.90 11.13
CA GLU A 139 8.21 7.78 12.59
C GLU A 139 6.90 8.36 13.12
N LEU A 140 6.27 7.65 14.05
CA LEU A 140 4.99 8.01 14.63
C LEU A 140 4.97 7.70 16.11
N ARG A 141 4.19 8.45 16.90
CA ARG A 141 3.94 8.04 18.28
C ARG A 141 2.91 6.91 18.28
N LYS A 142 3.04 5.99 19.23
CA LYS A 142 2.10 4.85 19.42
C LYS A 142 0.63 5.27 19.41
N GLN A 143 0.32 6.40 20.02
CA GLN A 143 -1.04 6.94 20.12
C GLN A 143 -1.60 7.39 18.76
N ASP A 144 -0.74 7.88 17.86
CA ASP A 144 -1.14 8.42 16.57
C ASP A 144 -1.44 7.29 15.58
N ILE A 145 -0.72 6.17 15.68
CA ILE A 145 -0.90 4.99 14.81
C ILE A 145 -2.34 4.46 14.85
N LYS A 146 -2.98 4.49 16.03
CA LYS A 146 -4.36 4.03 16.22
C LYS A 146 -5.40 4.92 15.53
N ASN A 147 -5.07 6.17 15.27
CA ASN A 147 -6.00 7.17 14.73
C ASN A 147 -5.88 7.35 13.21
N ILE A 148 -4.82 6.81 12.60
CA ILE A 148 -4.64 6.85 11.15
C ILE A 148 -5.75 6.03 10.50
N ALA A 149 -6.50 6.69 9.63
CA ALA A 149 -7.66 6.13 8.96
C ALA A 149 -7.49 6.07 7.44
N SER A 150 -6.59 6.89 6.87
CA SER A 150 -6.38 6.93 5.43
C SER A 150 -4.95 7.27 5.04
N TYR A 151 -4.62 6.96 3.79
CA TYR A 151 -3.34 7.28 3.18
C TYR A 151 -3.54 8.01 1.85
N GLU A 152 -2.53 8.78 1.47
CA GLU A 152 -2.36 9.34 0.13
C GLU A 152 -0.92 9.12 -0.30
N ILE A 153 -0.74 8.52 -1.47
CA ILE A 153 0.56 8.27 -2.08
C ILE A 153 0.60 9.02 -3.39
N LYS A 154 1.67 9.78 -3.61
CA LYS A 154 1.98 10.43 -4.89
C LYS A 154 3.31 9.93 -5.41
N ILE A 155 3.34 9.60 -6.70
CA ILE A 155 4.54 9.16 -7.39
C ILE A 155 4.67 9.96 -8.69
N ASP A 156 5.88 10.45 -8.93
CA ASP A 156 6.29 11.09 -10.19
C ASP A 156 7.49 10.30 -10.71
N ALA A 157 7.33 9.57 -11.81
CA ALA A 157 8.39 8.77 -12.42
C ALA A 157 8.74 9.34 -13.80
N SER A 158 10.03 9.48 -14.07
CA SER A 158 10.53 9.93 -15.37
C SER A 158 11.74 9.12 -15.82
N ASN A 159 11.96 8.97 -17.12
CA ASN A 159 13.23 8.48 -17.66
C ASN A 159 14.28 9.60 -17.79
N LYS A 160 13.93 10.83 -17.41
CA LYS A 160 14.84 11.97 -17.23
C LYS A 160 14.98 12.29 -15.75
N GLU A 161 16.17 12.74 -15.33
CA GLU A 161 16.41 13.20 -13.97
C GLU A 161 15.56 14.46 -13.67
N HIS A 162 14.96 14.50 -12.47
CA HIS A 162 14.06 15.58 -12.01
C HIS A 162 14.83 16.78 -11.46
#